data_AF-A0A1Z9C7R3-F1
#
_entry.id   AF-A0A1Z9C7R3-F1
#
_cell.length_a   1.000
_cell.length_b   1.000
_cell.length_c   1.000
_cell.angle_alpha   90.00
_cell.angle_beta   90.00
_cell.angle_gamma   90.00
#
_symmetry.space_group_name_H-M   'P 1'
#
loop_
_entity.id
_entity.type
_entity.pdbx_description
1 polymer ?
#
loop_
_entity_poly.entity_id
_entity_poly.type
_entity_poly.pdbx_seq_one_letter_code
_entity_poly.pdbx_strand_id
1 'polypeptide(L)'
;MIKYLSQEQTKLIYKSRAWLTPLILFALIMIAFPLSIDLFGKQTSDLFMIIIVISLLLTNYLAIDDILLEDYEDGSFEQFLTQNKSLFSTVLAKLIILITYKALPLSLLTILFASVNNVDAFIFLDLFLISFFCQILFLNIFLFGSALGINKGGLLGLIVVMPLVFPIIIIFGQSLTLLQNNSSIDSFLLLSLGISFLITPMFSYLSSLILKMHLE
;
A
#
# COMPACT_ATOMS: atom_id res chain seq x y z
N MET A 1 9.09 -10.55 -19.36
CA MET A 1 8.07 -10.12 -18.40
C MET A 1 7.40 -11.29 -17.67
N ILE A 2 6.76 -12.25 -18.36
CA ILE A 2 6.03 -13.38 -17.71
C ILE A 2 6.95 -14.28 -16.85
N LYS A 3 8.13 -14.68 -17.35
CA LYS A 3 9.12 -15.45 -16.56
C LYS A 3 9.68 -14.69 -15.34
N TYR A 4 9.66 -13.37 -15.37
CA TYR A 4 10.10 -12.51 -14.27
C TYR A 4 9.04 -12.41 -13.20
N LEU A 5 7.78 -12.24 -13.61
CA LEU A 5 6.65 -12.26 -12.71
C LEU A 5 6.63 -13.56 -11.91
N SER A 6 6.90 -14.71 -12.55
CA SER A 6 6.98 -16.00 -11.84
C SER A 6 8.18 -16.09 -10.89
N GLN A 7 9.34 -15.51 -11.23
CA GLN A 7 10.53 -15.55 -10.36
C GLN A 7 10.37 -14.64 -9.12
N GLU A 8 9.89 -13.41 -9.32
CA GLU A 8 9.54 -12.51 -8.23
C GLU A 8 8.41 -13.06 -7.36
N GLN A 9 7.37 -13.65 -7.97
CA GLN A 9 6.31 -14.34 -7.23
C GLN A 9 6.88 -15.45 -6.36
N THR A 10 7.79 -16.29 -6.88
CA THR A 10 8.43 -17.31 -6.05
C THR A 10 9.27 -16.70 -4.93
N LYS A 11 10.04 -15.64 -5.18
CA LYS A 11 10.87 -14.99 -4.15
C LYS A 11 10.00 -14.43 -3.01
N LEU A 12 8.86 -13.82 -3.35
CA LEU A 12 7.89 -13.30 -2.38
C LEU A 12 7.11 -14.39 -1.65
N ILE A 13 6.76 -15.50 -2.32
CA ILE A 13 6.12 -16.67 -1.68
C ILE A 13 7.08 -17.33 -0.68
N TYR A 14 8.37 -17.47 -1.01
CA TYR A 14 9.38 -18.04 -0.12
C TYR A 14 9.72 -17.11 1.06
N LYS A 15 9.60 -15.79 0.89
CA LYS A 15 9.79 -14.80 1.95
C LYS A 15 8.45 -14.36 2.57
N SER A 16 7.76 -15.31 3.21
CA SER A 16 6.44 -15.13 3.82
C SER A 16 6.35 -13.93 4.79
N ARG A 17 7.44 -13.62 5.50
CA ARG A 17 7.48 -12.52 6.48
C ARG A 17 7.21 -11.14 5.88
N ALA A 18 7.73 -10.85 4.68
CA ALA A 18 7.68 -9.50 4.10
C ALA A 18 6.27 -9.05 3.68
N TRP A 19 5.38 -10.00 3.36
CA TRP A 19 3.98 -9.70 3.00
C TRP A 19 2.99 -10.06 4.11
N LEU A 20 3.30 -11.04 4.97
CA LEU A 20 2.46 -11.37 6.14
C LEU A 20 2.55 -10.33 7.26
N THR A 21 3.70 -9.69 7.47
CA THR A 21 3.88 -8.76 8.61
C THR A 21 2.88 -7.59 8.58
N PRO A 22 2.67 -6.89 7.45
CA PRO A 22 1.67 -5.82 7.36
C PRO A 22 0.24 -6.33 7.57
N LEU A 23 -0.08 -7.53 7.08
CA LEU A 23 -1.40 -8.15 7.23
C LEU A 23 -1.70 -8.49 8.69
N ILE A 24 -0.74 -9.10 9.39
CA ILE A 24 -0.86 -9.45 10.80
C ILE A 24 -0.99 -8.18 11.64
N LEU A 25 -0.18 -7.16 11.38
CA LEU A 25 -0.25 -5.92 12.11
C LEU A 25 -1.59 -5.20 11.89
N PHE A 26 -2.09 -5.17 10.66
CA PHE A 26 -3.41 -4.63 10.37
C PHE A 26 -4.48 -5.36 11.20
N ALA A 27 -4.49 -6.69 11.16
CA ALA A 27 -5.43 -7.49 11.93
C ALA A 27 -5.31 -7.25 13.45
N LEU A 28 -4.09 -7.12 13.98
CA LEU A 28 -3.86 -6.82 15.39
C LEU A 28 -4.46 -5.48 15.80
N ILE A 29 -4.23 -4.41 15.01
CA ILE A 29 -4.81 -3.09 15.28
C ILE A 29 -6.34 -3.16 15.24
N MET A 30 -6.90 -3.83 14.24
CA MET A 30 -8.34 -3.95 14.05
C MET A 30 -9.03 -4.82 15.11
N ILE A 31 -8.33 -5.80 15.70
CA ILE A 31 -8.81 -6.59 16.84
C ILE A 31 -8.69 -5.81 18.16
N ALA A 32 -7.60 -5.06 18.33
CA ALA A 32 -7.38 -4.27 19.54
C ALA A 32 -8.37 -3.10 19.67
N PHE A 33 -8.82 -2.53 18.56
CA PHE A 33 -9.77 -1.42 18.52
C PHE A 33 -11.10 -1.71 19.26
N PRO A 34 -11.91 -2.71 18.87
CA PRO A 34 -13.19 -2.98 19.55
C PRO A 34 -13.00 -3.45 21.00
N LEU A 35 -11.81 -3.96 21.37
CA LEU A 35 -11.48 -4.32 22.75
C LEU A 35 -11.14 -3.12 23.64
N SER A 36 -10.71 -2.01 23.05
CA SER A 36 -10.25 -0.83 23.80
C SER A 36 -11.35 0.22 24.03
N ILE A 37 -12.51 0.07 23.38
CA ILE A 37 -13.63 1.03 23.44
C ILE A 37 -14.89 0.33 23.94
N ASP A 38 -15.71 1.04 24.71
CA ASP A 38 -17.01 0.56 25.14
C ASP A 38 -17.95 0.34 23.94
N LEU A 39 -18.31 -0.93 23.69
CA LEU A 39 -19.15 -1.37 22.56
C LEU A 39 -20.56 -0.74 22.51
N PHE A 40 -21.02 -0.13 23.61
CA PHE A 40 -22.35 0.47 23.73
C PHE A 40 -22.40 1.97 23.36
N GLY A 41 -21.26 2.57 23.00
CA GLY A 41 -21.23 3.97 22.56
C GLY A 41 -21.77 4.15 21.13
N LYS A 42 -22.64 5.14 20.91
CA LYS A 42 -23.14 5.55 19.57
C LYS A 42 -22.03 6.01 18.59
N GLN A 43 -20.77 6.11 19.03
CA GLN A 43 -19.64 6.66 18.25
C GLN A 43 -18.69 5.58 17.70
N THR A 44 -18.97 4.29 17.91
CA THR A 44 -18.05 3.19 17.52
C THR A 44 -17.82 3.11 16.02
N SER A 45 -18.83 3.38 15.19
CA SER A 45 -18.71 3.37 13.72
C SER A 45 -17.80 4.48 13.18
N ASP A 46 -17.85 5.67 13.79
CA ASP A 46 -17.09 6.84 13.36
C ASP A 46 -15.60 6.69 13.67
N LEU A 47 -15.31 6.19 14.87
CA LEU A 47 -13.95 5.86 15.26
C LEU A 47 -13.38 4.72 14.42
N PHE A 48 -14.19 3.73 14.06
CA PHE A 48 -13.77 2.60 13.24
C PHE A 48 -13.22 3.03 11.87
N MET A 49 -13.93 3.91 11.17
CA MET A 49 -13.50 4.41 9.85
C MET A 49 -12.15 5.14 9.93
N ILE A 50 -11.94 5.93 10.99
CA ILE A 50 -10.66 6.63 11.23
C ILE A 50 -9.54 5.62 11.49
N ILE A 51 -9.82 4.57 12.28
CA ILE A 51 -8.85 3.52 12.60
C ILE A 51 -8.44 2.75 11.33
N ILE A 52 -9.35 2.51 10.38
CA ILE A 52 -8.99 1.89 9.08
C ILE A 52 -7.92 2.73 8.37
N VAL A 53 -8.10 4.05 8.28
CA VAL A 53 -7.15 4.94 7.61
C VAL A 53 -5.76 4.86 8.25
N ILE A 54 -5.72 4.98 9.58
CA ILE A 54 -4.46 5.01 10.34
C ILE A 54 -3.76 3.64 10.29
N SER A 55 -4.50 2.55 10.45
CA SER A 55 -3.93 1.19 10.42
C SER A 55 -3.38 0.83 9.04
N LEU A 56 -4.09 1.15 7.97
CA LEU A 56 -3.58 0.97 6.61
C LEU A 56 -2.33 1.80 6.35
N LEU A 57 -2.28 3.04 6.83
CA LEU A 57 -1.09 3.86 6.71
C LEU A 57 0.11 3.26 7.45
N LEU A 58 -0.08 2.89 8.72
CA LEU A 58 0.98 2.39 9.60
C LEU A 58 1.57 1.07 9.06
N THR A 59 0.70 0.18 8.57
CA THR A 59 1.10 -1.11 8.03
C THR A 59 1.89 -0.98 6.74
N ASN A 60 1.55 -0.01 5.89
CA ASN A 60 2.34 0.30 4.70
C ASN A 60 3.67 0.99 5.03
N TYR A 61 3.69 1.87 6.03
CA TYR A 61 4.91 2.54 6.51
C TYR A 61 5.95 1.53 7.02
N LEU A 62 5.55 0.58 7.85
CA LEU A 62 6.46 -0.43 8.41
C LEU A 62 7.07 -1.34 7.34
N ALA A 63 6.43 -1.43 6.18
CA ALA A 63 6.88 -2.27 5.10
C ALA A 63 7.77 -1.53 4.09
N ILE A 64 8.13 -0.26 4.32
CA ILE A 64 8.77 0.60 3.31
C ILE A 64 10.22 0.20 3.02
N ASP A 65 11.02 -0.06 4.05
CA ASP A 65 12.47 -0.20 3.91
C ASP A 65 12.82 -1.47 3.11
N ASP A 66 12.16 -2.58 3.43
CA ASP A 66 12.46 -3.88 2.85
C ASP A 66 12.04 -4.02 1.37
N ILE A 67 11.28 -3.06 0.81
CA ILE A 67 10.69 -3.24 -0.53
C ILE A 67 11.76 -3.33 -1.61
N LEU A 68 12.83 -2.54 -1.54
CA LEU A 68 13.90 -2.55 -2.57
C LEU A 68 15.28 -2.84 -1.99
N LEU A 69 15.47 -2.66 -0.68
CA LEU A 69 16.75 -2.91 0.00
C LEU A 69 17.23 -4.35 -0.21
N GLU A 70 16.36 -5.33 -0.02
CA GLU A 70 16.78 -6.74 -0.11
C GLU A 70 17.31 -7.13 -1.50
N ASP A 71 16.67 -6.66 -2.58
CA ASP A 71 17.12 -6.97 -3.95
C ASP A 71 18.38 -6.17 -4.35
N TYR A 72 18.59 -5.05 -3.68
CA TYR A 72 19.79 -4.25 -3.82
C TYR A 72 20.97 -4.90 -3.10
N GLU A 73 20.80 -5.34 -1.85
CA GLU A 73 21.83 -6.03 -1.06
C GLU A 73 22.18 -7.41 -1.64
N ASP A 74 21.21 -8.14 -2.18
CA ASP A 74 21.44 -9.42 -2.87
C ASP A 74 22.16 -9.27 -4.24
N GLY A 75 22.40 -8.04 -4.72
CA GLY A 75 23.02 -7.75 -6.03
C GLY A 75 22.15 -8.09 -7.24
N SER A 76 20.85 -8.33 -7.04
CA SER A 76 19.93 -8.75 -8.12
C SER A 76 19.80 -7.66 -9.19
N PHE A 77 19.78 -6.38 -8.78
CA PHE A 77 19.71 -5.26 -9.72
C PHE A 77 20.97 -5.11 -10.58
N GLU A 78 22.17 -5.35 -10.03
CA GLU A 78 23.43 -5.35 -10.78
C GLU A 78 23.45 -6.44 -11.85
N GLN A 79 22.94 -7.62 -11.51
CA GLN A 79 22.80 -8.72 -12.47
C GLN A 79 21.81 -8.39 -13.60
N PHE A 80 20.77 -7.60 -13.33
CA PHE A 80 19.84 -7.16 -14.39
C PHE A 80 20.44 -6.09 -15.30
N LEU A 81 21.25 -5.18 -14.76
CA LEU A 81 21.98 -4.19 -15.55
C LEU A 81 22.99 -4.84 -16.50
N THR A 82 23.79 -5.79 -16.02
CA THR A 82 24.77 -6.53 -16.84
C THR A 82 24.12 -7.34 -17.97
N GLN A 83 22.87 -7.75 -17.80
CA GLN A 83 22.07 -8.43 -18.82
C GLN A 83 21.31 -7.46 -19.76
N ASN A 84 21.59 -6.15 -19.71
CA ASN A 84 20.90 -5.09 -20.47
C ASN A 84 19.37 -5.13 -20.29
N LYS A 85 18.89 -5.54 -19.12
CA LYS A 85 17.45 -5.57 -18.83
C LYS A 85 16.99 -4.22 -18.30
N SER A 86 15.81 -3.80 -18.71
CA SER A 86 15.21 -2.55 -18.24
C SER A 86 14.82 -2.67 -16.77
N LEU A 87 15.49 -1.92 -15.89
CA LEU A 87 15.15 -1.82 -14.46
C LEU A 87 13.67 -1.43 -14.25
N PHE A 88 13.13 -0.58 -15.13
CA PHE A 88 11.72 -0.20 -15.14
C PHE A 88 10.78 -1.42 -15.13
N SER A 89 11.02 -2.40 -16.02
CA SER A 89 10.17 -3.59 -16.09
C SER A 89 10.26 -4.44 -14.81
N THR A 90 11.40 -4.45 -14.13
CA THR A 90 11.59 -5.20 -12.88
C THR A 90 10.82 -4.53 -11.75
N VAL A 91 10.99 -3.22 -11.58
CA VAL A 91 10.29 -2.43 -10.54
C VAL A 91 8.77 -2.51 -10.74
N LEU A 92 8.30 -2.36 -11.98
CA LEU A 92 6.88 -2.46 -12.30
C LEU A 92 6.32 -3.86 -12.04
N ALA A 93 7.07 -4.92 -12.37
CA ALA A 93 6.66 -6.29 -12.04
C ALA A 93 6.56 -6.49 -10.52
N LYS A 94 7.53 -6.00 -9.75
CA LYS A 94 7.52 -6.08 -8.29
C LYS A 94 6.32 -5.34 -7.68
N LEU A 95 6.01 -4.15 -8.20
CA LEU A 95 4.86 -3.38 -7.78
C LEU A 95 3.53 -4.12 -8.04
N ILE A 96 3.37 -4.74 -9.22
CA ILE A 96 2.15 -5.53 -9.53
C ILE A 96 1.97 -6.68 -8.53
N ILE A 97 3.07 -7.34 -8.15
CA ILE A 97 3.01 -8.42 -7.18
C ILE A 97 2.68 -7.87 -5.79
N LEU A 98 3.25 -6.73 -5.38
CA LEU A 98 2.88 -6.07 -4.12
C LEU A 98 1.41 -5.65 -4.09
N ILE A 99 0.85 -5.16 -5.19
CA ILE A 99 -0.60 -4.88 -5.28
C ILE A 99 -1.41 -6.16 -5.06
N THR A 100 -0.98 -7.26 -5.66
CA THR A 100 -1.69 -8.55 -5.58
C THR A 100 -1.62 -9.18 -4.18
N TYR A 101 -0.46 -9.12 -3.52
CA TYR A 101 -0.22 -9.80 -2.23
C TYR A 101 -0.40 -8.92 -1.00
N LYS A 102 -0.30 -7.59 -1.12
CA LYS A 102 -0.53 -6.65 -0.02
C LYS A 102 -1.85 -5.90 -0.20
N ALA A 103 -2.02 -5.15 -1.29
CA ALA A 103 -3.20 -4.29 -1.42
C ALA A 103 -4.52 -5.09 -1.50
N LEU A 104 -4.55 -6.18 -2.26
CA LEU A 104 -5.77 -6.97 -2.39
C LEU A 104 -6.16 -7.67 -1.05
N PRO A 105 -5.26 -8.32 -0.31
CA PRO A 105 -5.62 -8.91 0.98
C PRO A 105 -5.93 -7.88 2.08
N LEU A 106 -5.22 -6.74 2.14
CA LEU A 106 -5.53 -5.69 3.11
C LEU A 106 -6.91 -5.06 2.86
N SER A 107 -7.26 -4.78 1.60
CA SER A 107 -8.60 -4.29 1.26
C SER A 107 -9.69 -5.31 1.58
N LEU A 108 -9.48 -6.62 1.35
CA LEU A 108 -10.41 -7.66 1.79
C LEU A 108 -10.57 -7.69 3.31
N LEU A 109 -9.48 -7.57 4.07
CA LEU A 109 -9.55 -7.48 5.53
C LEU A 109 -10.34 -6.25 5.99
N THR A 110 -10.26 -5.12 5.28
CA THR A 110 -11.05 -3.93 5.64
C THR A 110 -12.55 -4.20 5.60
N ILE A 111 -13.06 -4.89 4.57
CA ILE A 111 -14.48 -5.29 4.51
C ILE A 111 -14.81 -6.27 5.62
N LEU A 112 -13.93 -7.26 5.85
CA LEU A 112 -14.15 -8.28 6.88
C LEU A 112 -14.34 -7.62 8.25
N PHE A 113 -13.47 -6.70 8.64
CA PHE A 113 -13.61 -5.98 9.89
C PHE A 113 -14.78 -5.00 9.90
N ALA A 114 -15.15 -4.41 8.76
CA ALA A 114 -16.34 -3.57 8.67
C ALA A 114 -17.62 -4.36 8.97
N SER A 115 -17.68 -5.62 8.52
CA SER A 115 -18.81 -6.51 8.81
C SER A 115 -18.96 -6.84 10.29
N VAL A 116 -17.83 -6.98 11.01
CA VAL A 116 -17.81 -7.24 12.46
C VAL A 116 -18.24 -6.00 13.26
N ASN A 117 -18.03 -4.79 12.73
CA ASN A 117 -18.36 -3.53 13.39
C ASN A 117 -19.74 -2.97 13.01
N ASN A 118 -20.65 -3.81 12.51
CA ASN A 118 -22.03 -3.46 12.14
C ASN A 118 -22.14 -2.30 11.13
N VAL A 119 -21.19 -2.20 10.20
CA VAL A 119 -21.31 -1.25 9.07
C VAL A 119 -22.34 -1.78 8.07
N ASP A 120 -23.14 -0.89 7.50
CA ASP A 120 -24.16 -1.24 6.50
C ASP A 120 -23.55 -1.98 5.30
N ALA A 121 -24.12 -3.13 4.96
CA ALA A 121 -23.61 -3.99 3.89
C ALA A 121 -23.65 -3.33 2.50
N PHE A 122 -24.50 -2.30 2.30
CA PHE A 122 -24.58 -1.52 1.07
C PHE A 122 -23.27 -0.80 0.74
N ILE A 123 -22.48 -0.46 1.75
CA ILE A 123 -21.22 0.29 1.64
C ILE A 123 -20.03 -0.63 1.30
N PHE A 124 -20.15 -1.95 1.43
CA PHE A 124 -19.00 -2.85 1.39
C PHE A 124 -18.23 -2.82 0.07
N LEU A 125 -18.93 -2.69 -1.06
CA LEU A 125 -18.30 -2.64 -2.37
C LEU A 125 -17.48 -1.35 -2.54
N ASP A 126 -18.06 -0.21 -2.18
CA ASP A 126 -17.41 1.09 -2.29
C ASP A 126 -16.24 1.21 -1.31
N LEU A 127 -16.40 0.69 -0.10
CA LEU A 127 -15.35 0.60 0.91
C LEU A 127 -14.16 -0.24 0.42
N PHE A 128 -14.44 -1.38 -0.22
CA PHE A 128 -13.41 -2.21 -0.82
C PHE A 128 -12.64 -1.47 -1.91
N LEU A 129 -13.37 -0.88 -2.86
CA LEU A 129 -12.77 -0.22 -4.03
C LEU A 129 -11.91 0.97 -3.60
N ILE A 130 -12.43 1.83 -2.73
CA ILE A 130 -11.69 3.01 -2.28
C ILE A 130 -10.46 2.62 -1.45
N SER A 131 -10.60 1.64 -0.55
CA SER A 131 -9.48 1.08 0.23
C SER A 131 -8.42 0.48 -0.70
N PHE A 132 -8.81 -0.26 -1.73
CA PHE A 132 -7.90 -0.86 -2.70
C PHE A 132 -7.14 0.18 -3.51
N PHE A 133 -7.83 1.19 -4.07
CA PHE A 133 -7.16 2.25 -4.83
C PHE A 133 -6.24 3.11 -3.96
N CYS A 134 -6.66 3.47 -2.74
CA CYS A 134 -5.81 4.18 -1.79
C CYS A 134 -4.56 3.36 -1.42
N GLN A 135 -4.68 2.04 -1.26
CA GLN A 135 -3.52 1.18 -1.01
C GLN A 135 -2.57 1.10 -2.22
N ILE A 136 -3.08 1.08 -3.45
CA ILE A 136 -2.22 1.20 -4.65
C ILE A 136 -1.42 2.50 -4.62
N LEU A 137 -2.06 3.62 -4.25
CA LEU A 137 -1.39 4.92 -4.13
C LEU A 137 -0.32 4.91 -3.05
N PHE A 138 -0.62 4.36 -1.87
CA PHE A 138 0.37 4.20 -0.81
C PHE A 138 1.56 3.36 -1.28
N LEU A 139 1.34 2.18 -1.83
CA LEU A 139 2.42 1.30 -2.29
C LEU A 139 3.33 1.97 -3.32
N ASN A 140 2.78 2.76 -4.24
CA ASN A 140 3.57 3.51 -5.22
C ASN A 140 4.52 4.52 -4.57
N ILE A 141 4.01 5.32 -3.64
CA ILE A 141 4.81 6.34 -2.97
C ILE A 141 5.83 5.69 -2.05
N PHE A 142 5.45 4.64 -1.31
CA PHE A 142 6.35 3.90 -0.43
C PHE A 142 7.47 3.20 -1.22
N LEU A 143 7.18 2.66 -2.41
CA LEU A 143 8.20 2.11 -3.32
C LEU A 143 9.18 3.19 -3.83
N PHE A 144 8.70 4.41 -4.04
CA PHE A 144 9.58 5.53 -4.40
C PHE A 144 10.43 5.99 -3.22
N GLY A 145 9.87 6.04 -2.02
CA GLY A 145 10.62 6.30 -0.80
C GLY A 145 11.72 5.28 -0.54
N SER A 146 11.41 4.00 -0.72
CA SER A 146 12.39 2.93 -0.54
C SER A 146 13.54 3.03 -1.53
N ALA A 147 13.27 3.38 -2.80
CA ALA A 147 14.30 3.63 -3.80
C ALA A 147 15.23 4.79 -3.43
N LEU A 148 14.70 5.86 -2.84
CA LEU A 148 15.49 7.00 -2.36
C LEU A 148 16.33 6.68 -1.11
N GLY A 149 15.84 5.76 -0.26
CA GLY A 149 16.43 5.43 1.03
C GLY A 149 17.58 4.42 0.99
N ILE A 150 17.84 3.78 -0.15
CA ILE A 150 18.70 2.58 -0.25
C ILE A 150 20.08 2.73 0.41
N ASN A 151 20.81 3.82 0.12
CA ASN A 151 22.17 4.01 0.65
C ASN A 151 22.26 4.96 1.85
N LYS A 152 21.19 5.69 2.18
CA LYS A 152 21.22 6.78 3.17
C LYS A 152 20.32 6.51 4.39
N GLY A 153 19.85 5.27 4.53
CA GLY A 153 18.92 4.82 5.55
C GLY A 153 17.46 5.15 5.21
N GLY A 154 16.54 4.30 5.69
CA GLY A 154 15.10 4.41 5.45
C GLY A 154 14.47 5.76 5.78
N LEU A 155 15.08 6.48 6.73
CA LEU A 155 14.60 7.78 7.22
C LEU A 155 14.56 8.87 6.15
N LEU A 156 15.48 8.85 5.17
CA LEU A 156 15.48 9.81 4.07
C LEU A 156 14.32 9.58 3.10
N GLY A 157 14.05 8.31 2.77
CA GLY A 157 12.88 7.91 1.99
C GLY A 157 11.59 8.36 2.66
N LEU A 158 11.52 8.19 3.98
CA LEU A 158 10.37 8.57 4.80
C LEU A 158 10.08 10.08 4.79
N ILE A 159 11.10 10.92 5.00
CA ILE A 159 10.91 12.39 5.01
C ILE A 159 10.32 12.88 3.69
N VAL A 160 10.76 12.30 2.56
CA VAL A 160 10.27 12.69 1.23
C VAL A 160 8.85 12.18 0.97
N VAL A 161 8.53 10.97 1.45
CA VAL A 161 7.24 10.32 1.23
C VAL A 161 6.11 10.91 2.08
N MET A 162 6.39 11.33 3.32
CA MET A 162 5.39 11.91 4.23
C MET A 162 4.50 13.01 3.61
N PRO A 163 5.02 14.06 2.96
CA PRO A 163 4.18 15.09 2.35
C PRO A 163 3.26 14.55 1.24
N LEU A 164 3.71 13.54 0.49
CA LEU A 164 2.95 12.92 -0.60
C LEU A 164 1.84 11.99 -0.10
N VAL A 165 1.97 11.48 1.13
CA VAL A 165 0.99 10.60 1.78
C VAL A 165 -0.24 11.38 2.26
N PHE A 166 -0.07 12.64 2.71
CA PHE A 166 -1.17 13.46 3.23
C PHE A 166 -2.36 13.62 2.27
N PRO A 167 -2.17 13.95 0.97
CA PRO A 167 -3.27 14.03 0.01
C PRO A 167 -4.10 12.74 -0.09
N ILE A 168 -3.44 11.58 0.02
CA ILE A 168 -4.14 10.28 -0.03
C ILE A 168 -4.97 10.07 1.23
N ILE A 169 -4.43 10.44 2.40
CA ILE A 169 -5.17 10.38 3.66
C ILE A 169 -6.41 11.26 3.60
N ILE A 170 -6.33 12.46 3.01
CA ILE A 170 -7.47 13.37 2.87
C ILE A 170 -8.55 12.75 1.96
N ILE A 171 -8.17 12.24 0.79
CA ILE A 171 -9.08 11.57 -0.15
C ILE A 171 -9.76 10.39 0.54
N PHE A 172 -8.97 9.55 1.22
CA PHE A 172 -9.49 8.36 1.87
C PHE A 172 -10.40 8.70 3.05
N GLY A 173 -9.97 9.59 3.95
CA GLY A 173 -10.77 10.04 5.08
C GLY A 173 -12.10 10.66 4.66
N GLN A 174 -12.09 11.55 3.65
CA GLN A 174 -13.34 12.15 3.13
C GLN A 174 -14.25 11.12 2.46
N SER A 175 -13.68 10.14 1.75
CA SER A 175 -14.50 9.09 1.15
C SER A 175 -15.23 8.25 2.20
N LEU A 176 -14.59 7.97 3.34
CA LEU A 176 -15.20 7.21 4.43
C LEU A 176 -16.30 8.00 5.13
N THR A 177 -16.11 9.31 5.36
CA THR A 177 -17.17 10.14 5.95
C THR A 177 -18.38 10.26 5.04
N LEU A 178 -18.19 10.31 3.72
CA LEU A 178 -19.28 10.30 2.74
C LEU A 178 -20.02 8.96 2.72
N LEU A 179 -19.29 7.85 2.84
CA LEU A 179 -19.87 6.51 2.97
C LEU A 179 -20.76 6.40 4.20
N GLN A 180 -20.30 6.89 5.36
CA GLN A 180 -21.10 6.89 6.59
C GLN A 180 -22.38 7.70 6.47
N ASN A 181 -22.34 8.80 5.72
CA ASN A 181 -23.51 9.65 5.48
C ASN A 181 -24.43 9.12 4.36
N ASN A 182 -24.19 7.92 3.84
CA ASN A 182 -24.94 7.32 2.72
C ASN A 182 -25.00 8.23 1.48
N SER A 183 -23.93 8.98 1.24
CA SER A 183 -23.79 9.87 0.09
C SER A 183 -22.91 9.25 -1.00
N SER A 184 -23.05 9.70 -2.25
CA SER A 184 -22.31 9.14 -3.39
C SER A 184 -20.81 9.44 -3.32
N ILE A 185 -19.96 8.42 -3.54
CA ILE A 185 -18.49 8.52 -3.52
C ILE A 185 -17.90 8.42 -4.94
N ASP A 186 -18.74 8.35 -5.96
CA ASP A 186 -18.34 8.17 -7.36
C ASP A 186 -17.21 9.13 -7.80
N SER A 187 -17.26 10.38 -7.34
CA SER A 187 -16.22 11.39 -7.63
C SER A 187 -14.86 11.04 -7.03
N PHE A 188 -14.80 10.64 -5.76
CA PHE A 188 -13.56 10.25 -5.09
C PHE A 188 -13.06 8.89 -5.59
N LEU A 189 -13.96 7.99 -5.95
CA LEU A 189 -13.62 6.69 -6.53
C LEU A 189 -13.00 6.85 -7.93
N LEU A 190 -13.62 7.66 -8.79
CA LEU A 190 -13.07 7.99 -10.11
C LEU A 190 -11.74 8.74 -10.00
N LEU A 191 -11.63 9.68 -9.05
CA LEU A 191 -10.38 10.40 -8.80
C LEU A 191 -9.26 9.45 -8.36
N SER A 192 -9.51 8.60 -7.36
CA SER A 192 -8.51 7.66 -6.84
C SER A 192 -8.08 6.64 -7.90
N LEU A 193 -9.03 6.14 -8.70
CA LEU A 193 -8.77 5.27 -9.84
C LEU A 193 -7.88 5.97 -10.87
N GLY A 194 -8.26 7.17 -11.31
CA GLY A 194 -7.51 7.93 -12.31
C GLY A 194 -6.09 8.26 -11.87
N ILE A 195 -5.92 8.69 -10.61
CA ILE A 195 -4.60 8.95 -10.03
C ILE A 195 -3.79 7.66 -9.95
N SER A 196 -4.38 6.54 -9.51
CA SER A 196 -3.65 5.27 -9.38
C SER A 196 -3.09 4.78 -10.72
N PHE A 197 -3.86 4.95 -11.81
CA PHE A 197 -3.45 4.55 -13.15
C PHE A 197 -2.30 5.42 -13.70
N LEU A 198 -2.31 6.72 -13.40
CA LEU A 198 -1.25 7.65 -13.82
C LEU A 198 0.02 7.50 -12.98
N ILE A 199 -0.12 7.39 -11.66
CA ILE A 199 0.99 7.32 -10.71
C ILE A 199 1.77 6.03 -10.87
N THR A 200 1.10 4.90 -11.13
CA THR A 200 1.75 3.59 -11.21
C THR A 200 2.94 3.51 -12.17
N PRO A 201 2.80 3.84 -13.46
CA PRO A 201 3.93 3.85 -14.38
C PRO A 201 4.93 4.97 -14.07
N MET A 202 4.47 6.14 -13.62
CA MET A 202 5.33 7.29 -13.32
C MET A 202 6.28 7.00 -12.15
N PHE A 203 5.76 6.52 -11.03
CA PHE A 203 6.55 6.21 -9.84
C PHE A 203 7.46 5.00 -10.07
N SER A 204 6.97 3.97 -10.78
CA SER A 204 7.83 2.83 -11.18
C SER A 204 9.01 3.28 -12.05
N TYR A 205 8.79 4.25 -12.95
CA TYR A 205 9.84 4.83 -13.78
C TYR A 205 10.84 5.64 -12.95
N LEU A 206 10.36 6.53 -12.08
CA LEU A 206 11.20 7.32 -11.18
C LEU A 206 12.06 6.44 -10.26
N SER A 207 11.48 5.42 -9.62
CA SER A 207 12.22 4.46 -8.80
C SER A 207 13.31 3.74 -9.60
N SER A 208 13.05 3.40 -10.88
CA SER A 208 14.06 2.77 -11.73
C SER A 208 15.23 3.68 -12.08
N LEU A 209 14.99 4.98 -12.28
CA LEU A 209 16.04 5.98 -12.49
C LEU A 209 16.89 6.16 -11.24
N ILE A 210 16.25 6.23 -10.07
CA ILE A 210 16.93 6.36 -8.79
C ILE A 210 17.81 5.13 -8.53
N LEU A 211 17.29 3.93 -8.76
CA LEU A 211 18.08 2.70 -8.64
C LEU A 211 19.29 2.72 -9.56
N LYS A 212 19.13 3.16 -10.80
CA LYS A 212 20.24 3.27 -11.75
C LYS A 212 21.33 4.23 -11.26
N MET A 213 20.97 5.38 -10.70
CA MET A 213 21.93 6.33 -10.13
C MET A 213 22.70 5.80 -8.92
N HIS A 214 22.16 4.82 -8.18
CA HIS A 214 22.87 4.20 -7.05
C HIS A 214 23.80 3.07 -7.48
N LEU A 215 23.60 2.51 -8.68
CA LEU A 215 24.37 1.38 -9.24
C LEU A 215 25.49 1.84 -10.19
N GLU A 216 25.53 3.11 -10.57
CA GLU A 216 26.60 3.78 -11.34
C GLU A 216 27.61 4.46 -10.40
#